data_AF-A0A815WRX4-F1
#
_entry.id   AF-A0A815WRX4-F1
#
_cell.length_a   1.000
_cell.length_b   1.000
_cell.length_c   1.000
_cell.angle_alpha   90.00
_cell.angle_beta   90.00
_cell.angle_gamma   90.00
#
_symmetry.space_group_name_H-M   'P 1'
#
loop_
_entity.id
_entity.type
_entity.pdbx_description
1 polymer ?
#
loop_
_entity_poly.entity_id
_entity_poly.type
_entity_poly.pdbx_seq_one_letter_code
_entity_poly.pdbx_strand_id
1 'polypeptide(L)'
;MREIAEIMYQVAKIIPRLPTPLPHVATIVRGIRIQQGLSSQSRNNSYIQAALLCFYLECKDIDNAMHLFSSITNKSNYMYTVMFKGLITNNAAEKVLNLFDEMKIEPDQFNLSTLFNACAVLNNNRAMKTGKKLLDEMPENYRNNNITSTSAIDMLMKFGDVESAERIFQSIKAKDIITYGAMVKGYVGNEMFEKALDLFEQIHLSLTN
;
A
#
# COMPACT_ATOMS: atom_id res chain seq x y z
N MET A 1 -4.16 15.57 35.05
CA MET A 1 -2.67 15.65 34.95
C MET A 1 -1.95 14.54 35.71
N ARG A 2 -2.31 14.21 36.97
CA ARG A 2 -1.68 13.11 37.73
C ARG A 2 -1.88 11.71 37.13
N GLU A 3 -3.08 11.40 36.63
CA GLU A 3 -3.36 10.11 35.97
C GLU A 3 -2.57 9.91 34.66
N ILE A 4 -2.27 11.01 33.96
CA ILE A 4 -1.50 11.00 32.71
C ILE A 4 -0.03 10.63 33.00
N ALA A 5 0.53 11.12 34.10
CA ALA A 5 1.89 10.79 34.52
C ALA A 5 2.04 9.32 34.92
N GLU A 6 1.03 8.78 35.63
CA GLU A 6 1.01 7.37 36.07
C GLU A 6 0.96 6.41 34.87
N ILE A 7 0.15 6.73 33.85
CA ILE A 7 0.02 5.92 32.64
C ILE A 7 1.28 6.01 31.77
N MET A 8 1.88 7.21 31.63
CA MET A 8 3.17 7.37 30.95
C MET A 8 4.28 6.57 31.64
N TYR A 9 4.25 6.49 32.97
CA TYR A 9 5.19 5.73 33.78
C TYR A 9 5.04 4.21 33.58
N GLN A 10 3.80 3.69 33.48
CA GLN A 10 3.55 2.27 33.24
C GLN A 10 3.88 1.85 31.80
N VAL A 11 3.59 2.70 30.81
CA VAL A 11 3.93 2.43 29.40
C VAL A 11 5.45 2.46 29.17
N ALA A 12 6.16 3.38 29.81
CA ALA A 12 7.62 3.46 29.74
C ALA A 12 8.33 2.18 30.25
N LYS A 13 7.70 1.42 31.16
CA LYS A 13 8.22 0.13 31.63
C LYS A 13 8.08 -1.02 30.62
N ILE A 14 7.19 -0.88 29.64
CA ILE A 14 6.91 -1.92 28.63
C ILE A 14 7.78 -1.71 27.38
N ILE A 15 8.20 -0.47 27.12
CA ILE A 15 9.05 -0.06 25.98
C ILE A 15 10.32 -0.95 25.78
N PRO A 16 11.07 -1.37 26.82
CA PRO A 16 12.27 -2.20 26.64
C PRO A 16 12.00 -3.63 26.19
N ARG A 17 10.75 -4.11 26.21
CA ARG A 17 10.37 -5.49 25.85
C ARG A 17 9.86 -5.63 24.42
N LEU A 18 9.69 -4.53 23.69
CA LEU A 18 9.27 -4.55 22.29
C LEU A 18 10.51 -4.69 21.40
N PRO A 19 10.55 -5.71 20.52
CA PRO A 19 11.72 -5.94 19.68
C PRO A 19 11.75 -4.89 18.57
N THR A 20 12.61 -3.89 18.76
CA THR A 20 13.13 -2.93 17.76
C THR A 20 12.17 -1.86 17.20
N PRO A 21 12.74 -0.73 16.73
CA PRO A 21 12.24 0.61 17.01
C PRO A 21 11.45 1.15 15.84
N LEU A 22 10.28 1.76 16.01
CA LEU A 22 9.77 2.66 14.99
C LEU A 22 8.72 3.65 15.54
N PRO A 23 8.55 4.81 14.87
CA PRO A 23 7.51 5.82 15.07
C PRO A 23 6.08 5.36 15.45
N HIS A 24 5.76 4.07 15.26
CA HIS A 24 4.49 3.43 15.64
C HIS A 24 4.15 3.56 17.13
N VAL A 25 5.10 3.41 18.06
CA VAL A 25 4.79 3.54 19.51
C VAL A 25 4.38 4.98 19.86
N ALA A 26 5.01 5.98 19.24
CA ALA A 26 4.62 7.39 19.41
C ALA A 26 3.23 7.67 18.81
N THR A 27 2.88 7.02 17.69
CA THR A 27 1.55 7.10 17.07
C THR A 27 0.48 6.40 17.91
N ILE A 28 0.78 5.22 18.47
CA ILE A 28 -0.10 4.47 19.38
C ILE A 28 -0.35 5.27 20.67
N VAL A 29 0.70 5.82 21.27
CA VAL A 29 0.60 6.67 22.47
C VAL A 29 -0.15 7.97 22.18
N ARG A 30 0.02 8.57 20.98
CA ARG A 30 -0.79 9.71 20.54
C ARG A 30 -2.26 9.32 20.35
N GLY A 31 -2.55 8.19 19.71
CA GLY A 31 -3.92 7.69 19.46
C GLY A 31 -4.70 7.42 20.75
N ILE A 32 -4.08 6.75 21.74
CA ILE A 32 -4.68 6.48 23.06
C ILE A 32 -4.90 7.78 23.84
N ARG A 33 -3.91 8.71 23.82
CA ARG A 33 -3.99 10.03 24.47
C ARG A 33 -5.09 10.92 23.86
N ILE A 34 -5.38 10.73 22.58
CA ILE A 34 -6.44 11.41 21.83
C ILE A 34 -7.83 10.82 22.13
N GLN A 35 -7.95 9.50 22.18
CA GLN A 35 -9.23 8.82 22.44
C GLN A 35 -9.77 9.05 23.86
N GLN A 36 -8.88 9.12 24.85
CA GLN A 36 -9.25 9.29 26.27
C GLN A 36 -9.40 10.75 26.71
N GLY A 37 -9.05 11.74 25.88
CA GLY A 37 -8.91 13.14 26.29
C GLY A 37 -9.71 14.20 25.53
N LEU A 38 -10.55 13.84 24.55
CA LEU A 38 -11.13 14.84 23.63
C LEU A 38 -12.66 14.96 23.68
N SER A 39 -13.12 16.20 23.61
CA SER A 39 -14.49 16.60 23.31
C SER A 39 -14.93 16.11 21.91
N SER A 40 -16.24 15.98 21.70
CA SER A 40 -16.86 15.48 20.46
C SER A 40 -16.36 16.17 19.17
N GLN A 41 -15.88 17.42 19.24
CA GLN A 41 -15.33 18.16 18.10
C GLN A 41 -13.97 17.68 17.59
N SER A 42 -13.11 17.10 18.44
CA SER A 42 -11.76 16.69 18.01
C SER A 42 -11.71 15.30 17.37
N ARG A 43 -12.76 14.49 17.54
CA ARG A 43 -12.94 13.19 16.86
C ARG A 43 -13.05 13.31 15.34
N ASN A 44 -13.38 14.50 14.83
CA ASN A 44 -13.50 14.78 13.39
C ASN A 44 -12.19 15.23 12.73
N ASN A 45 -11.06 15.16 13.42
CA ASN A 45 -9.77 15.48 12.82
C ASN A 45 -9.27 14.31 11.94
N SER A 46 -9.03 14.58 10.67
CA SER A 46 -8.60 13.59 9.68
C SER A 46 -7.29 12.88 10.06
N TYR A 47 -6.35 13.56 10.72
CA TYR A 47 -5.09 12.97 11.17
C TYR A 47 -5.31 11.97 12.32
N ILE A 48 -6.22 12.30 13.24
CA ILE A 48 -6.59 11.44 14.36
C ILE A 48 -7.28 10.18 13.84
N GLN A 49 -8.23 10.35 12.93
CA GLN A 49 -8.94 9.25 12.30
C GLN A 49 -7.98 8.32 11.56
N ALA A 50 -7.05 8.86 10.77
CA ALA A 50 -6.05 8.05 10.08
C ALA A 50 -5.12 7.30 11.05
N ALA A 51 -4.70 7.93 12.16
CA ALA A 51 -3.88 7.27 13.18
C ALA A 51 -4.62 6.11 13.87
N LEU A 52 -5.92 6.27 14.15
CA LEU A 52 -6.75 5.21 14.72
C LEU A 52 -6.98 4.06 13.73
N LEU A 53 -7.14 4.34 12.43
CA LEU A 53 -7.19 3.30 11.40
C LEU A 53 -5.89 2.50 11.36
N CYS A 54 -4.73 3.17 11.36
CA CYS A 54 -3.43 2.50 11.46
C CYS A 54 -3.36 1.59 12.69
N PHE A 55 -3.79 2.09 13.85
CA PHE A 55 -3.80 1.31 15.10
C PHE A 55 -4.63 0.02 14.97
N TYR A 56 -5.89 0.12 14.54
CA TYR A 56 -6.74 -1.07 14.40
C TYR A 56 -6.16 -2.07 13.38
N LEU A 57 -5.62 -1.59 12.26
CA LEU A 57 -5.02 -2.44 11.24
C LEU A 57 -3.72 -3.11 11.73
N GLU A 58 -2.88 -2.42 12.50
CA GLU A 58 -1.69 -2.99 13.14
C GLU A 58 -2.05 -4.04 14.20
N CYS A 59 -3.16 -3.85 14.91
CA CYS A 59 -3.72 -4.82 15.85
C CYS A 59 -4.49 -5.96 15.17
N LYS A 60 -4.54 -6.01 13.82
CA LYS A 60 -5.32 -6.96 13.02
C LYS A 60 -6.83 -6.92 13.28
N ASP A 61 -7.33 -5.86 13.88
CA ASP A 61 -8.74 -5.62 14.15
C ASP A 61 -9.39 -4.94 12.94
N ILE A 62 -9.59 -5.73 11.88
CA ILE A 62 -10.09 -5.23 10.60
C ILE A 62 -11.52 -4.69 10.76
N ASP A 63 -12.33 -5.29 11.62
CA ASP A 63 -13.74 -4.93 11.73
C ASP A 63 -13.92 -3.55 12.37
N ASN A 64 -13.17 -3.25 13.44
CA ASN A 64 -13.17 -1.90 14.01
C ASN A 64 -12.51 -0.88 13.08
N ALA A 65 -11.48 -1.26 12.32
CA ALA A 65 -10.92 -0.39 11.29
C ALA A 65 -11.96 -0.03 10.22
N MET A 66 -12.70 -1.01 9.71
CA MET A 66 -13.75 -0.80 8.69
C MET A 66 -14.93 0.00 9.24
N HIS A 67 -15.35 -0.26 10.48
CA HIS A 67 -16.41 0.50 11.14
C HIS A 67 -16.00 1.96 11.36
N LEU A 68 -14.76 2.21 11.81
CA LEU A 68 -14.25 3.57 11.91
C LEU A 68 -14.19 4.22 10.53
N PHE A 69 -13.65 3.53 9.53
CA PHE A 69 -13.54 4.06 8.17
C PHE A 69 -14.89 4.44 7.58
N SER A 70 -15.92 3.60 7.73
CA SER A 70 -17.27 3.88 7.24
C SER A 70 -17.88 5.12 7.89
N SER A 71 -17.60 5.35 9.18
CA SER A 71 -18.08 6.53 9.91
C SER A 71 -17.45 7.87 9.48
N ILE A 72 -16.31 7.84 8.77
CA ILE A 72 -15.65 9.05 8.26
C ILE A 72 -16.42 9.58 7.05
N THR A 73 -16.94 10.80 7.14
CA THR A 73 -17.69 11.44 6.04
C THR A 73 -16.80 11.88 4.88
N ASN A 74 -15.68 12.54 5.17
CA ASN A 74 -14.75 13.07 4.16
C ASN A 74 -13.45 12.27 4.16
N LYS A 75 -13.47 11.14 3.46
CA LYS A 75 -12.31 10.25 3.31
C LYS A 75 -11.31 10.86 2.31
N SER A 76 -10.03 10.94 2.68
CA SER A 76 -8.96 11.39 1.80
C SER A 76 -8.23 10.22 1.13
N ASN A 77 -7.52 10.47 0.02
CA ASN A 77 -6.65 9.47 -0.63
C ASN A 77 -5.65 8.83 0.34
N TYR A 78 -5.12 9.60 1.29
CA TYR A 78 -4.25 9.08 2.35
C TYR A 78 -4.95 8.03 3.23
N MET A 79 -6.20 8.26 3.64
CA MET A 79 -6.94 7.26 4.43
C MET A 79 -7.24 5.99 3.65
N TYR A 80 -7.56 6.11 2.36
CA TYR A 80 -7.69 4.94 1.47
C TYR A 80 -6.36 4.19 1.37
N THR A 81 -5.22 4.89 1.22
CA THR A 81 -3.89 4.25 1.20
C THR A 81 -3.60 3.48 2.49
N VAL A 82 -3.92 4.08 3.66
CA VAL A 82 -3.81 3.41 4.96
C VAL A 82 -4.65 2.14 5.00
N MET A 83 -5.93 2.23 4.63
CA MET A 83 -6.84 1.08 4.61
C MET A 83 -6.36 0.00 3.64
N PHE A 84 -6.03 0.35 2.40
CA PHE A 84 -5.60 -0.60 1.39
C PHE A 84 -4.34 -1.35 1.83
N LYS A 85 -3.32 -0.62 2.29
CA LYS A 85 -2.07 -1.23 2.76
C LYS A 85 -2.33 -2.15 3.96
N GLY A 86 -3.07 -1.68 4.95
CA GLY A 86 -3.37 -2.48 6.15
C GLY A 86 -4.22 -3.71 5.85
N LEU A 87 -5.16 -3.63 4.91
CA LEU A 87 -5.96 -4.77 4.48
C LEU A 87 -5.13 -5.81 3.73
N ILE A 88 -4.22 -5.39 2.85
CA ILE A 88 -3.28 -6.30 2.17
C ILE A 88 -2.40 -7.03 3.20
N THR A 89 -1.81 -6.31 4.16
CA THR A 89 -0.95 -6.94 5.19
C THR A 89 -1.72 -7.87 6.13
N ASN A 90 -3.04 -7.71 6.23
CA ASN A 90 -3.92 -8.59 7.00
C ASN A 90 -4.64 -9.64 6.13
N ASN A 91 -4.11 -9.94 4.93
CA ASN A 91 -4.64 -10.96 4.01
C ASN A 91 -6.12 -10.74 3.61
N ALA A 92 -6.60 -9.50 3.63
CA ALA A 92 -7.97 -9.12 3.30
C ALA A 92 -8.04 -8.31 1.99
N ALA A 93 -7.27 -8.73 0.98
CA ALA A 93 -7.15 -8.01 -0.30
C ALA A 93 -8.49 -7.83 -1.03
N GLU A 94 -9.46 -8.74 -0.86
CA GLU A 94 -10.79 -8.59 -1.49
C GLU A 94 -11.56 -7.37 -0.93
N LYS A 95 -11.36 -7.05 0.37
CA LYS A 95 -11.93 -5.84 0.98
C LYS A 95 -11.35 -4.56 0.36
N VAL A 96 -10.13 -4.62 -0.21
CA VAL A 96 -9.53 -3.47 -0.92
C VAL A 96 -10.31 -3.15 -2.18
N LEU A 97 -10.66 -4.15 -2.99
CA LEU A 97 -11.45 -3.93 -4.21
C LEU A 97 -12.86 -3.43 -3.88
N ASN A 98 -13.47 -3.93 -2.81
CA ASN A 98 -14.77 -3.43 -2.36
C ASN A 98 -14.70 -1.95 -1.93
N LEU A 99 -13.67 -1.56 -1.17
CA LEU A 99 -13.46 -0.16 -0.80
C LEU A 99 -13.13 0.73 -2.00
N PHE A 100 -12.44 0.19 -3.00
CA PHE A 100 -12.19 0.90 -4.25
C PHE A 100 -13.48 1.14 -5.04
N ASP A 101 -14.38 0.16 -5.10
CA ASP A 101 -15.69 0.33 -5.76
C ASP A 101 -16.57 1.39 -5.06
N GLU A 102 -16.38 1.59 -3.75
CA GLU A 102 -17.05 2.63 -2.96
C GLU A 102 -16.37 4.01 -3.04
N MET A 103 -15.15 4.07 -3.60
CA MET A 103 -14.33 5.27 -3.63
C MET A 103 -14.92 6.30 -4.62
N LYS A 104 -15.27 7.48 -4.10
CA LYS A 104 -15.91 8.58 -4.87
C LYS A 104 -14.92 9.64 -5.36
N ILE A 105 -13.64 9.44 -5.09
CA ILE A 105 -12.55 10.35 -5.46
C ILE A 105 -11.58 9.61 -6.36
N GLU A 106 -10.87 10.34 -7.22
CA GLU A 106 -9.85 9.73 -8.08
C GLU A 106 -8.67 9.21 -7.24
N PRO A 107 -8.24 7.95 -7.46
CA PRO A 107 -7.07 7.40 -6.81
C PRO A 107 -5.82 8.22 -7.13
N ASP A 108 -5.06 8.56 -6.09
CA ASP A 108 -3.73 9.11 -6.32
C ASP A 108 -2.72 8.02 -6.68
N GLN A 109 -1.48 8.46 -6.94
CA GLN A 109 -0.36 7.59 -7.26
C GLN A 109 -0.15 6.45 -6.24
N PHE A 110 -0.33 6.72 -4.94
CA PHE A 110 -0.13 5.74 -3.87
C PHE A 110 -1.30 4.75 -3.81
N ASN A 111 -2.53 5.23 -4.00
CA ASN A 111 -3.70 4.39 -4.12
C ASN A 111 -3.55 3.43 -5.31
N LEU A 112 -3.18 3.93 -6.49
CA LEU A 112 -2.96 3.11 -7.69
C LEU A 112 -1.92 2.03 -7.45
N SER A 113 -0.77 2.38 -6.87
CA SER A 113 0.30 1.43 -6.58
C SER A 113 -0.18 0.31 -5.63
N THR A 114 -0.97 0.68 -4.62
CA THR A 114 -1.50 -0.27 -3.64
C THR A 114 -2.62 -1.13 -4.23
N LEU A 115 -3.45 -0.57 -5.11
CA LEU A 115 -4.51 -1.29 -5.83
C LEU A 115 -3.93 -2.31 -6.81
N PHE A 116 -2.87 -1.96 -7.54
CA PHE A 116 -2.15 -2.93 -8.39
C PHE A 116 -1.58 -4.08 -7.57
N ASN A 117 -0.99 -3.79 -6.41
CA ASN A 117 -0.53 -4.84 -5.50
C ASN A 117 -1.69 -5.72 -5.00
N ALA A 118 -2.83 -5.13 -4.62
CA ALA A 118 -4.02 -5.90 -4.22
C ALA A 118 -4.49 -6.82 -5.35
N CYS A 119 -4.54 -6.32 -6.59
CA CYS A 119 -4.91 -7.12 -7.76
C CYS A 119 -3.93 -8.27 -7.99
N ALA A 120 -2.62 -7.99 -7.87
CA ALA A 120 -1.54 -8.95 -7.99
C ALA A 120 -1.60 -10.04 -6.90
N VAL A 121 -2.06 -9.71 -5.69
CA VAL A 121 -2.24 -10.68 -4.58
C VAL A 121 -3.48 -11.54 -4.79
N LEU A 122 -4.58 -10.95 -5.25
CA LEU A 122 -5.85 -11.67 -5.47
C LEU A 122 -5.78 -12.65 -6.63
N ASN A 123 -5.03 -12.30 -7.68
CA ASN A 123 -4.80 -13.12 -8.87
C ASN A 123 -6.05 -13.84 -9.40
N ASN A 124 -7.17 -13.11 -9.50
CA ASN A 124 -8.45 -13.62 -9.98
C ASN A 124 -9.00 -12.74 -11.11
N ASN A 125 -10.06 -13.20 -11.78
CA ASN A 125 -10.64 -12.50 -12.93
C ASN A 125 -11.16 -11.09 -12.60
N ARG A 126 -11.66 -10.86 -11.37
CA ARG A 126 -12.11 -9.52 -10.94
C ARG A 126 -10.93 -8.57 -10.86
N ALA A 127 -9.88 -9.00 -10.17
CA ALA A 127 -8.63 -8.24 -10.01
C ALA A 127 -7.97 -7.93 -11.36
N MET A 128 -7.98 -8.86 -12.32
CA MET A 128 -7.46 -8.60 -13.67
C MET A 128 -8.24 -7.49 -14.38
N LYS A 129 -9.58 -7.54 -14.34
CA LYS A 129 -10.44 -6.52 -14.96
C LYS A 129 -10.25 -5.16 -14.32
N THR A 130 -10.22 -5.11 -12.98
CA THR A 130 -9.98 -3.87 -12.24
C THR A 130 -8.59 -3.30 -12.54
N GLY A 131 -7.56 -4.14 -12.55
CA GLY A 131 -6.19 -3.74 -12.87
C GLY A 131 -6.04 -3.15 -14.27
N LYS A 132 -6.68 -3.75 -15.29
CA LYS A 132 -6.69 -3.19 -16.65
C LYS A 132 -7.42 -1.86 -16.74
N LYS A 133 -8.60 -1.76 -16.11
CA LYS A 133 -9.34 -0.49 -16.01
C LYS A 133 -8.48 0.62 -15.40
N LEU A 134 -7.81 0.32 -14.29
CA LEU A 134 -6.92 1.28 -13.61
C LEU A 134 -5.76 1.72 -14.50
N LEU A 135 -5.21 0.83 -15.35
CA LEU A 135 -4.14 1.15 -16.29
C LEU A 135 -4.61 2.04 -17.44
N ASP A 136 -5.82 1.82 -17.94
CA ASP A 136 -6.42 2.61 -19.02
C ASP A 136 -6.80 4.02 -18.54
N GLU A 137 -7.25 4.13 -17.30
CA GLU A 137 -7.63 5.40 -16.66
C GLU A 137 -6.42 6.13 -16.02
N MET A 138 -5.23 5.52 -16.00
CA MET A 138 -4.06 6.08 -15.33
C MET A 138 -3.53 7.34 -16.03
N PRO A 139 -3.39 8.47 -15.33
CA PRO A 139 -2.75 9.67 -15.84
C PRO A 139 -1.30 9.45 -16.32
N GLU A 140 -0.92 10.12 -17.40
CA GLU A 140 0.41 9.98 -18.03
C GLU A 140 1.58 10.31 -17.08
N ASN A 141 1.39 11.26 -16.16
CA ASN A 141 2.40 11.58 -15.14
C ASN A 141 2.63 10.44 -14.15
N TYR A 142 1.61 9.62 -13.86
CA TYR A 142 1.77 8.43 -13.02
C TYR A 142 2.37 7.26 -13.79
N ARG A 143 2.12 7.16 -15.11
CA ARG A 143 2.80 6.20 -16.00
C ARG A 143 4.31 6.41 -16.07
N ASN A 144 4.75 7.67 -15.96
CA ASN A 144 6.17 8.03 -15.90
C ASN A 144 6.79 7.83 -14.50
N ASN A 145 6.02 7.46 -13.48
CA ASN A 145 6.54 7.18 -12.15
C ASN A 145 6.94 5.71 -12.00
N ASN A 146 8.19 5.45 -11.62
CA ASN A 146 8.71 4.09 -11.47
C ASN A 146 7.90 3.25 -10.47
N ILE A 147 7.45 3.81 -9.35
CA ILE A 147 6.76 3.05 -8.29
C ILE A 147 5.43 2.50 -8.83
N THR A 148 4.60 3.37 -9.40
CA THR A 148 3.29 2.98 -9.94
C THR A 148 3.45 2.01 -11.10
N SER A 149 4.32 2.33 -12.06
CA SER A 149 4.54 1.48 -13.23
C SER A 149 5.16 0.13 -12.87
N THR A 150 6.06 0.07 -11.89
CA THR A 150 6.62 -1.19 -11.38
C THR A 150 5.54 -2.05 -10.72
N SER A 151 4.64 -1.45 -9.94
CA SER A 151 3.53 -2.19 -9.33
C SER A 151 2.53 -2.73 -10.37
N ALA A 152 2.29 -1.97 -11.45
CA ALA A 152 1.48 -2.44 -12.56
C ALA A 152 2.16 -3.57 -13.35
N ILE A 153 3.49 -3.51 -13.53
CA ILE A 153 4.29 -4.59 -14.13
C ILE A 153 4.17 -5.88 -13.30
N ASP A 154 4.36 -5.84 -11.97
CA ASP A 154 4.22 -7.04 -11.11
C ASP A 154 2.81 -7.63 -11.22
N MET A 155 1.79 -6.77 -11.28
CA MET A 155 0.40 -7.19 -11.46
C MET A 155 0.18 -7.91 -12.80
N LEU A 156 0.58 -7.31 -13.92
CA LEU A 156 0.43 -7.90 -15.25
C LEU A 156 1.22 -9.21 -15.40
N MET A 157 2.44 -9.25 -14.87
CA MET A 157 3.28 -10.45 -14.88
C MET A 157 2.62 -11.61 -14.12
N LYS A 158 1.97 -11.36 -12.98
CA LYS A 158 1.24 -12.41 -12.25
C LYS A 158 0.00 -12.92 -12.98
N PHE A 159 -0.63 -12.09 -13.80
CA PHE A 159 -1.71 -12.51 -14.69
C PHE A 159 -1.22 -13.14 -15.99
N GLY A 160 0.09 -13.23 -16.21
CA GLY A 160 0.69 -13.76 -17.45
C GLY A 160 0.59 -12.84 -18.66
N ASP A 161 0.18 -11.57 -18.47
CA ASP A 161 0.11 -10.56 -19.54
C ASP A 161 1.50 -9.92 -19.73
N VAL A 162 2.47 -10.75 -20.11
CA VAL A 162 3.89 -10.37 -20.24
C VAL A 162 4.07 -9.27 -21.27
N GLU A 163 3.34 -9.33 -22.38
CA GLU A 163 3.45 -8.33 -23.45
C GLU A 163 3.07 -6.92 -22.96
N SER A 164 1.97 -6.80 -22.22
CA SER A 164 1.58 -5.50 -21.66
C SER A 164 2.58 -5.01 -20.61
N ALA A 165 3.15 -5.92 -19.80
CA ALA A 165 4.19 -5.57 -18.84
C ALA A 165 5.46 -5.04 -19.53
N GLU A 166 5.91 -5.68 -20.62
CA GLU A 166 7.04 -5.25 -21.43
C GLU A 166 6.83 -3.86 -22.05
N ARG A 167 5.62 -3.58 -22.56
CA ARG A 167 5.28 -2.24 -23.10
C ARG A 167 5.37 -1.15 -22.03
N ILE A 168 4.84 -1.40 -20.83
CA ILE A 168 4.95 -0.46 -19.71
C ILE A 168 6.43 -0.28 -19.35
N PHE A 169 7.17 -1.38 -19.20
CA PHE A 169 8.59 -1.34 -18.89
C PHE A 169 9.38 -0.48 -19.89
N GLN A 170 9.19 -0.69 -21.18
CA GLN A 170 9.86 0.08 -22.23
C GLN A 170 9.51 1.57 -22.16
N SER A 171 8.28 1.93 -21.80
CA SER A 171 7.83 3.33 -21.68
C SER A 171 8.49 4.11 -20.52
N ILE A 172 9.04 3.41 -19.50
CA ILE A 172 9.71 4.06 -18.36
C ILE A 172 11.05 4.64 -18.80
N LYS A 173 11.18 5.98 -18.77
CA LYS A 173 12.39 6.69 -19.24
C LYS A 173 13.65 6.35 -18.44
N ALA A 174 13.55 6.32 -17.11
CA ALA A 174 14.67 6.08 -16.21
C ALA A 174 14.31 4.96 -15.24
N LYS A 175 14.58 3.71 -15.65
CA LYS A 175 14.28 2.51 -14.87
C LYS A 175 15.28 2.38 -13.72
N ASP A 176 14.78 2.06 -12.53
CA ASP A 176 15.63 1.73 -11.39
C ASP A 176 15.76 0.21 -11.20
N ILE A 177 16.63 -0.19 -10.27
CA ILE A 177 16.88 -1.61 -9.96
C ILE A 177 15.61 -2.35 -9.50
N ILE A 178 14.64 -1.64 -8.93
CA ILE A 178 13.36 -2.22 -8.48
C ILE A 178 12.51 -2.56 -9.70
N THR A 179 12.41 -1.65 -10.68
CA THR A 179 11.71 -1.89 -11.94
C THR A 179 12.31 -3.07 -12.71
N TYR A 180 13.64 -3.12 -12.82
CA TYR A 180 14.34 -4.24 -13.45
C TYR A 180 14.11 -5.56 -12.70
N GLY A 181 14.21 -5.54 -11.36
CA GLY A 181 13.97 -6.72 -10.53
C GLY A 181 12.54 -7.26 -10.68
N ALA A 182 11.54 -6.39 -10.83
CA ALA A 182 10.17 -6.80 -11.10
C ALA A 182 10.02 -7.52 -12.45
N MET A 183 10.68 -7.04 -13.51
CA MET A 183 10.68 -7.72 -14.81
C MET A 183 11.36 -9.09 -14.76
N VAL A 184 12.56 -9.18 -14.18
CA VAL A 184 13.29 -10.44 -14.05
C VAL A 184 12.46 -11.46 -13.27
N LYS A 185 11.92 -11.05 -12.11
CA LYS A 185 11.01 -11.88 -11.30
C LYS A 185 9.78 -12.33 -12.11
N GLY A 186 9.18 -11.42 -12.87
CA GLY A 186 8.02 -11.70 -13.69
C GLY A 186 8.30 -12.69 -14.83
N TYR A 187 9.45 -12.57 -15.51
CA TYR A 187 9.88 -13.54 -16.52
C TYR A 187 10.11 -14.92 -15.92
N VAL A 188 10.80 -15.01 -14.78
CA VAL A 188 10.98 -16.29 -14.07
C VAL A 188 9.64 -16.92 -13.69
N GLY A 189 8.70 -16.13 -13.18
CA GLY A 189 7.35 -16.59 -12.83
C GLY A 189 6.49 -17.03 -14.02
N ASN A 190 6.84 -16.60 -15.24
CA ASN A 190 6.20 -17.00 -16.49
C ASN A 190 7.07 -17.96 -17.32
N GLU A 191 8.08 -18.58 -16.70
CA GLU A 191 8.97 -19.58 -17.32
C GLU A 191 9.77 -19.05 -18.53
N MET A 192 9.93 -17.73 -18.65
CA MET A 192 10.70 -17.07 -19.71
C MET A 192 12.16 -16.85 -19.29
N PHE A 193 12.85 -17.94 -18.95
CA PHE A 193 14.17 -17.88 -18.31
C PHE A 193 15.24 -17.20 -19.17
N GLU A 194 15.21 -17.38 -20.49
CA GLU A 194 16.16 -16.71 -21.41
C GLU A 194 16.04 -15.19 -21.32
N LYS A 195 14.81 -14.65 -21.41
CA LYS A 195 14.56 -13.21 -21.24
C LYS A 195 14.98 -12.68 -19.86
N ALA A 196 14.83 -13.51 -18.82
CA ALA A 196 15.25 -13.15 -17.47
C ALA A 196 16.77 -13.01 -17.37
N LEU A 197 17.53 -13.95 -17.96
CA LEU A 197 18.99 -13.94 -18.00
C LEU A 197 19.50 -12.76 -18.84
N ASP A 198 18.96 -12.58 -20.05
CA ASP A 198 19.33 -11.47 -20.94
C ASP A 198 19.18 -10.11 -20.25
N LEU A 199 18.05 -9.92 -19.54
CA LEU A 199 17.80 -8.68 -18.81
C LEU A 199 18.74 -8.54 -17.60
N PHE A 200 19.05 -9.62 -16.89
CA PHE A 200 19.97 -9.60 -15.77
C PHE A 200 21.40 -9.22 -16.19
N GLU A 201 21.88 -9.77 -17.30
CA GLU A 201 23.19 -9.44 -17.86
C GLU A 201 23.29 -7.98 -18.30
N GLN A 202 22.25 -7.45 -18.95
CA GLN A 202 22.19 -6.03 -19.33
C GLN A 202 22.32 -5.10 -18.11
N ILE A 203 21.66 -5.42 -17.00
CA ILE A 203 21.77 -4.66 -15.75
C ILE A 203 23.21 -4.70 -15.23
N HIS A 204 23.82 -5.89 -15.18
CA HIS A 204 25.17 -6.04 -14.66
C HIS A 204 26.21 -5.25 -15.47
N LEU A 205 26.14 -5.36 -16.81
CA LEU A 205 27.02 -4.63 -17.72
C LEU A 205 26.84 -3.10 -17.64
N SER A 206 25.63 -2.62 -17.32
CA SER A 206 25.36 -1.19 -17.15
C SER A 206 25.87 -0.61 -15.82
N LEU A 207 26.11 -1.46 -14.81
CA LEU A 207 26.62 -1.05 -13.49
C LEU A 207 28.15 -1.10 -13.40
N THR A 208 28.82 -1.83 -14.31
CA THR A 208 30.28 -2.01 -14.32
C THR A 208 31.01 -1.08 -15.29
N ASN A 209 30.29 -0.27 -16.07
CA ASN A 209 30.82 0.76 -16.99
C ASN A 209 30.44 2.16 -16.49
#